data_AF-Q5Z8N8-F1
#
_entry.id   AF-Q5Z8N8-F1
#
_cell.length_a   1.000
_cell.length_b   1.000
_cell.length_c   1.000
_cell.angle_alpha   90.00
_cell.angle_beta   90.00
_cell.angle_gamma   90.00
#
_symmetry.space_group_name_H-M   'P 1'
#
loop_
_entity.id
_entity.type
_entity.pdbx_description
1 polymer ?
#
loop_
_entity_poly.entity_id
_entity_poly.type
_entity_poly.pdbx_seq_one_letter_code
_entity_poly.pdbx_strand_id
1 'polypeptide(L)'
;MPHSSYLALMGLGMEKVSVPSILASTGVVKSNSFSMCFSKDGLGRINFGDTGSADQSETPFIVKSTHSYYNISITSMSVGDKNLPLGFYAIADSGTSFTYLNDPAYTAYTTNFNAQISERRANFSGSTRSGPFPFEYCYSLSPDQTTVELPVVSLTTNGGAVFPVTSPVYPIAAQMTNGEIRIIGYCLAVIKSDLPIDIIGQNFMTGLKVVFNREKSVLGWQKFDCYKDEKMTDDGSSVGSPSPSPGPTTHVFPQPQESDSPAGRTPIPGAAPVPRSSSAAAGGRAGFRLLSSMALLLLAAAAAAVF
;
A
#
# COMPACT_ATOMS: atom_id res chain seq x y z
N MET A 1 21.28 11.42 -3.35
CA MET A 1 19.94 10.81 -3.22
C MET A 1 19.45 10.55 -4.64
N PRO A 2 19.34 9.30 -5.12
CA PRO A 2 18.72 9.06 -6.40
C PRO A 2 17.22 9.34 -6.25
N HIS A 3 16.70 10.23 -7.10
CA HIS A 3 15.27 10.50 -7.20
C HIS A 3 14.59 9.24 -7.73
N SER A 4 13.91 8.49 -6.86
CA SER A 4 13.05 7.39 -7.30
C SER A 4 11.75 7.98 -7.84
N SER A 5 11.77 8.39 -9.10
CA SER A 5 10.61 8.88 -9.82
C SER A 5 9.93 7.68 -10.49
N TYR A 6 8.78 7.26 -9.96
CA TYR A 6 7.92 6.31 -10.70
C TYR A 6 7.23 7.09 -11.84
N LEU A 7 7.50 6.70 -13.09
CA LEU A 7 7.00 7.41 -14.28
C LEU A 7 5.69 6.81 -14.84
N ALA A 8 5.24 5.67 -14.33
CA ALA A 8 4.08 4.96 -14.87
C ALA A 8 3.35 4.15 -13.79
N LEU A 9 2.06 3.91 -14.02
CA LEU A 9 1.21 3.01 -13.24
C LEU A 9 0.78 1.83 -14.13
N MET A 10 0.80 0.62 -13.56
CA MET A 10 0.34 -0.59 -14.23
C MET A 10 -1.10 -0.91 -13.78
N GLY A 11 -2.06 -0.77 -14.70
CA GLY A 11 -3.47 -1.04 -14.38
C GLY A 11 -3.76 -2.54 -14.30
N LEU A 12 -4.14 -3.02 -13.10
CA LEU A 12 -4.51 -4.41 -12.83
C LEU A 12 -6.02 -4.64 -12.66
N GLY A 13 -6.86 -3.64 -12.96
CA GLY A 13 -8.31 -3.71 -12.78
C GLY A 13 -9.00 -4.76 -13.66
N MET A 14 -10.31 -4.93 -13.48
CA MET A 14 -11.08 -5.95 -14.21
C MET A 14 -11.48 -5.53 -15.65
N GLU A 15 -11.16 -4.31 -16.08
CA GLU A 15 -11.50 -3.81 -17.41
C GLU A 15 -10.68 -4.47 -18.53
N LYS A 16 -11.23 -4.49 -19.75
CA LYS A 16 -10.57 -5.13 -20.92
C LYS A 16 -9.24 -4.49 -21.31
N VAL A 17 -9.02 -3.23 -20.93
CA VAL A 17 -7.78 -2.49 -21.18
C VAL A 17 -6.69 -2.72 -20.13
N SER A 18 -6.97 -3.49 -19.07
CA SER A 18 -5.97 -3.80 -18.04
C SER A 18 -4.91 -4.77 -18.53
N VAL A 19 -3.74 -4.76 -17.90
CA VAL A 19 -2.61 -5.63 -18.29
C VAL A 19 -3.00 -7.11 -18.24
N PRO A 20 -3.62 -7.65 -17.17
CA PRO A 20 -4.02 -9.06 -17.16
C PRO A 20 -5.02 -9.41 -18.29
N SER A 21 -5.95 -8.50 -18.62
CA SER A 21 -6.92 -8.72 -19.71
C SER A 21 -6.22 -8.83 -21.06
N ILE A 22 -5.30 -7.91 -21.35
CA ILE A 22 -4.59 -7.88 -22.64
C ILE A 22 -3.72 -9.13 -22.78
N LEU A 23 -2.95 -9.47 -21.75
CA LEU A 23 -2.08 -10.65 -21.77
C LEU A 23 -2.86 -11.94 -22.01
N ALA A 24 -4.00 -12.12 -21.35
CA ALA A 24 -4.85 -13.28 -21.57
C ALA A 24 -5.50 -13.28 -22.97
N SER A 25 -6.04 -12.14 -23.41
CA SER A 25 -6.72 -12.04 -24.72
C SER A 25 -5.79 -12.21 -25.92
N THR A 26 -4.51 -11.92 -25.75
CA THR A 26 -3.46 -12.09 -26.78
C THR A 26 -2.79 -13.45 -26.71
N GLY A 27 -3.19 -14.31 -25.76
CA GLY A 27 -2.65 -15.66 -25.59
C GLY A 27 -1.24 -15.72 -25.00
N VAL A 28 -0.71 -14.61 -24.47
CA VAL A 28 0.61 -14.59 -23.80
C VAL A 28 0.56 -15.41 -22.51
N VAL A 29 -0.58 -15.41 -21.81
CA VAL A 29 -0.84 -16.25 -20.65
C VAL A 29 -2.10 -17.09 -20.86
N LYS A 30 -2.14 -18.28 -20.25
CA LYS A 30 -3.25 -19.24 -20.42
C LYS A 30 -4.55 -18.84 -19.71
N SER A 31 -4.48 -17.95 -18.73
CA SER A 31 -5.64 -17.57 -17.90
C SER A 31 -5.68 -16.06 -17.67
N ASN A 32 -6.88 -15.50 -17.63
CA ASN A 32 -7.14 -14.14 -17.20
C ASN A 32 -7.09 -14.01 -15.66
N SER A 33 -5.91 -14.23 -15.11
CA SER A 33 -5.64 -14.19 -13.67
C SER A 33 -4.24 -13.63 -13.42
N PHE A 34 -3.95 -13.30 -12.18
CA PHE A 34 -2.60 -13.00 -11.75
C PHE A 34 -2.46 -13.22 -10.25
N SER A 35 -1.24 -13.41 -9.77
CA SER A 35 -0.93 -13.44 -8.35
C SER A 35 0.11 -12.38 -7.98
N MET A 36 0.06 -11.94 -6.73
CA MET A 36 1.06 -11.06 -6.14
C MET A 36 1.56 -11.65 -4.83
N CYS A 37 2.85 -11.49 -4.56
CA CYS A 37 3.46 -11.83 -3.27
C CYS A 37 4.31 -10.66 -2.81
N PHE A 38 4.00 -10.12 -1.63
CA PHE A 38 4.78 -9.05 -1.01
C PHE A 38 5.62 -9.62 0.12
N SER A 39 6.93 -9.43 0.06
CA SER A 39 7.86 -9.77 1.12
C SER A 39 7.95 -8.65 2.16
N LYS A 40 8.37 -9.00 3.37
CA LYS A 40 8.51 -8.05 4.49
C LYS A 40 9.62 -7.01 4.28
N ASP A 41 10.56 -7.28 3.37
CA ASP A 41 11.64 -6.35 3.02
C ASP A 41 11.21 -5.29 1.98
N GLY A 42 9.95 -5.32 1.55
CA GLY A 42 9.40 -4.39 0.55
C GLY A 42 9.59 -4.85 -0.90
N LEU A 43 10.26 -5.98 -1.12
CA LEU A 43 10.30 -6.63 -2.43
C LEU A 43 9.07 -7.50 -2.64
N GLY A 44 8.87 -7.95 -3.87
CA GLY A 44 7.75 -8.82 -4.19
C GLY A 44 7.80 -9.33 -5.62
N ARG A 45 6.79 -10.11 -5.97
CA ARG A 45 6.61 -10.67 -7.31
C ARG A 45 5.16 -10.53 -7.75
N ILE A 46 4.98 -10.40 -9.06
CA ILE A 46 3.69 -10.50 -9.73
C ILE A 46 3.82 -11.55 -10.83
N ASN A 47 2.87 -12.48 -10.89
CA ASN A 47 2.83 -13.54 -11.91
C ASN A 47 1.51 -13.44 -12.67
N PHE A 48 1.56 -13.18 -13.97
CA PHE A 48 0.36 -13.17 -14.82
C PHE A 48 0.01 -14.59 -15.27
N GLY A 49 -1.28 -14.90 -15.34
CA GLY A 49 -1.79 -16.23 -15.65
C GLY A 49 -1.75 -17.24 -14.51
N ASP A 50 -1.27 -16.85 -13.33
CA ASP A 50 -1.29 -17.71 -12.14
C ASP A 50 -2.71 -17.83 -11.59
N THR A 51 -3.21 -19.06 -11.53
CA THR A 51 -4.56 -19.39 -11.02
C THR A 51 -4.55 -19.88 -9.58
N GLY A 52 -3.37 -19.98 -8.95
CA GLY A 52 -3.19 -20.49 -7.60
C GLY A 52 -3.05 -22.01 -7.54
N SER A 53 -2.92 -22.53 -6.33
CA SER A 53 -2.93 -23.99 -6.08
C SER A 53 -4.34 -24.51 -5.84
N ALA A 54 -4.52 -25.83 -5.93
CA ALA A 54 -5.82 -26.47 -5.69
C ALA A 54 -6.27 -26.43 -4.22
N ASP A 55 -5.34 -26.25 -3.29
CA ASP A 55 -5.54 -26.24 -1.84
C ASP A 55 -5.51 -24.84 -1.22
N GLN A 56 -5.40 -23.78 -2.04
CA GLN A 56 -5.45 -22.41 -1.53
C GLN A 56 -6.81 -22.08 -0.92
N SER A 57 -6.83 -21.17 0.05
CA SER A 57 -8.08 -20.58 0.52
C SER A 57 -8.59 -19.57 -0.50
N GLU A 58 -9.91 -19.42 -0.62
CA GLU A 58 -10.50 -18.45 -1.55
C GLU A 58 -11.82 -17.86 -1.05
N THR A 59 -12.18 -16.71 -1.61
CA THR A 59 -13.49 -16.07 -1.43
C THR A 59 -13.99 -15.51 -2.76
N PRO A 60 -15.30 -15.54 -3.04
CA PRO A 60 -15.85 -14.90 -4.23
C PRO A 60 -15.72 -13.37 -4.17
N PHE A 61 -15.49 -12.77 -5.32
CA PHE A 61 -15.64 -11.33 -5.51
C PHE A 61 -17.11 -10.92 -5.54
N ILE A 62 -17.37 -9.69 -5.10
CA ILE A 62 -18.65 -9.02 -5.27
C ILE A 62 -18.59 -8.21 -6.57
N VAL A 63 -18.96 -8.84 -7.68
CA VAL A 63 -18.94 -8.20 -8.99
C VAL A 63 -20.14 -7.29 -9.15
N LYS A 64 -19.90 -5.98 -9.26
CA LYS A 64 -20.92 -4.99 -9.64
C LYS A 64 -20.70 -4.58 -11.09
N SER A 65 -21.78 -4.52 -11.87
CA SER A 65 -21.72 -4.22 -13.31
C SER A 65 -21.18 -2.82 -13.66
N THR A 66 -21.13 -1.89 -12.71
CA THR A 66 -20.73 -0.49 -12.95
C THR A 66 -19.32 -0.16 -12.50
N HIS A 67 -18.74 -0.89 -11.55
CA HIS A 67 -17.40 -0.67 -11.02
C HIS A 67 -16.80 -1.99 -10.53
N SER A 68 -15.98 -2.60 -11.39
CA SER A 68 -15.40 -3.92 -11.16
C SER A 68 -14.10 -3.82 -10.36
N TYR A 69 -14.21 -3.42 -9.10
CA TYR A 69 -13.11 -3.53 -8.12
C TYR A 69 -13.00 -4.97 -7.60
N TYR A 70 -11.82 -5.35 -7.09
CA TYR A 70 -11.60 -6.61 -6.38
C TYR A 70 -12.20 -6.57 -4.98
N ASN A 71 -13.53 -6.50 -4.92
CA ASN A 71 -14.28 -6.34 -3.69
C ASN A 71 -14.64 -7.71 -3.10
N ILE A 72 -14.42 -7.90 -1.80
CA ILE A 72 -14.72 -9.13 -1.07
C ILE A 72 -15.60 -8.84 0.15
N SER A 73 -16.30 -9.85 0.66
CA SER A 73 -17.07 -9.76 1.89
C SER A 73 -16.31 -10.37 3.06
N ILE A 74 -16.19 -9.61 4.13
CA ILE A 74 -15.72 -10.05 5.44
C ILE A 74 -16.95 -10.24 6.33
N THR A 75 -17.01 -11.36 7.05
CA THR A 75 -18.13 -11.73 7.93
C THR A 75 -17.77 -11.57 9.40
N SER A 76 -16.50 -11.79 9.75
CA SER A 76 -15.99 -11.54 11.09
C SER A 76 -14.51 -11.17 11.07
N MET A 77 -14.05 -10.58 12.17
CA MET A 77 -12.63 -10.31 12.43
C MET A 77 -12.25 -10.94 13.77
N SER A 78 -11.16 -11.68 13.79
CA SER A 78 -10.57 -12.19 15.04
C SER A 78 -9.36 -11.36 15.43
N VAL A 79 -9.27 -11.02 16.72
CA VAL A 79 -8.16 -10.29 17.34
C VAL A 79 -7.80 -11.00 18.63
N GLY A 80 -6.73 -11.80 18.60
CA GLY A 80 -6.33 -12.68 19.70
C GLY A 80 -7.46 -13.65 20.08
N ASP A 81 -7.95 -13.56 21.31
CA ASP A 81 -9.02 -14.40 21.84
C ASP A 81 -10.44 -13.91 21.49
N LYS A 82 -10.58 -12.74 20.84
CA LYS A 82 -11.87 -12.14 20.49
C LYS A 82 -12.24 -12.42 19.05
N ASN A 83 -13.43 -12.99 18.83
CA ASN A 83 -14.07 -13.05 17.52
C ASN A 83 -15.18 -11.99 17.46
N LEU A 84 -15.06 -11.08 16.51
CA LEU A 84 -15.92 -9.91 16.33
C LEU A 84 -16.79 -10.13 15.09
N PRO A 85 -18.10 -10.44 15.24
CA PRO A 85 -19.00 -10.66 14.11
C PRO A 85 -19.37 -9.33 13.44
N LEU A 86 -18.41 -8.76 12.72
CA LEU A 86 -18.51 -7.47 12.05
C LEU A 86 -18.45 -7.69 10.55
N GLY A 87 -19.62 -7.64 9.91
CA GLY A 87 -19.74 -7.78 8.46
C GLY A 87 -19.39 -6.47 7.75
N PHE A 88 -18.44 -6.51 6.82
CA PHE A 88 -18.09 -5.36 5.96
C PHE A 88 -17.58 -5.82 4.59
N TYR A 89 -17.45 -4.85 3.68
CA TYR A 89 -16.95 -5.09 2.33
C TYR A 89 -15.64 -4.35 2.14
N ALA A 90 -14.64 -5.02 1.60
CA ALA A 90 -13.33 -4.42 1.40
C ALA A 90 -12.81 -4.68 0.00
N ILE A 91 -12.15 -3.67 -0.57
CA ILE A 91 -11.40 -3.80 -1.81
C ILE A 91 -10.00 -4.34 -1.45
N ALA A 92 -9.60 -5.45 -2.08
CA ALA A 92 -8.22 -5.89 -2.06
C ALA A 92 -7.41 -5.00 -3.03
N ASP A 93 -6.56 -4.13 -2.48
CA ASP A 93 -5.87 -3.10 -3.24
C ASP A 93 -4.35 -3.18 -3.05
N SER A 94 -3.66 -3.62 -4.10
CA SER A 94 -2.19 -3.63 -4.15
C SER A 94 -1.59 -2.24 -4.32
N GLY A 95 -2.39 -1.23 -4.71
CA GLY A 95 -1.96 0.16 -4.89
C GLY A 95 -1.85 0.95 -3.59
N THR A 96 -2.37 0.40 -2.48
CA THR A 96 -2.38 1.05 -1.18
C THR A 96 -1.50 0.31 -0.18
N SER A 97 -0.57 1.01 0.48
CA SER A 97 0.40 0.39 1.40
C SER A 97 -0.24 -0.14 2.69
N PHE A 98 -1.25 0.56 3.22
CA PHE A 98 -1.90 0.24 4.49
C PHE A 98 -3.38 -0.04 4.33
N THR A 99 -3.95 -0.75 5.30
CA THR A 99 -5.36 -1.08 5.33
C THR A 99 -6.16 0.11 5.87
N TYR A 100 -7.28 0.42 5.22
CA TYR A 100 -8.21 1.47 5.61
C TYR A 100 -9.53 0.85 6.03
N LEU A 101 -10.02 1.19 7.22
CA LEU A 101 -11.28 0.66 7.74
C LEU A 101 -12.18 1.80 8.21
N ASN A 102 -13.48 1.67 7.95
CA ASN A 102 -14.54 2.48 8.51
C ASN A 102 -15.01 1.90 9.85
N ASP A 103 -15.76 2.71 10.60
CA ASP A 103 -16.50 2.20 11.75
C ASP A 103 -17.71 1.36 11.30
N PRO A 104 -18.04 0.27 12.02
CA PRO A 104 -17.50 -0.12 13.34
C PRO A 104 -16.20 -0.96 13.29
N ALA A 105 -15.73 -1.39 12.12
CA ALA A 105 -14.59 -2.31 11.99
C ALA A 105 -13.27 -1.71 12.50
N TYR A 106 -12.99 -0.44 12.19
CA TYR A 106 -11.79 0.26 12.67
C TYR A 106 -11.75 0.32 14.20
N THR A 107 -12.80 0.85 14.82
CA THR A 107 -12.86 0.99 16.28
C THR A 107 -12.78 -0.37 16.96
N ALA A 108 -13.50 -1.38 16.46
CA ALA A 108 -13.46 -2.70 17.06
C ALA A 108 -12.08 -3.36 16.92
N TYR A 109 -11.42 -3.25 15.77
CA TYR A 109 -10.07 -3.78 15.57
C TYR A 109 -9.08 -3.13 16.54
N THR A 110 -9.00 -1.80 16.50
CA THR A 110 -7.99 -1.04 17.23
C THR A 110 -8.14 -1.16 18.74
N THR A 111 -9.37 -1.12 19.26
CA THR A 111 -9.63 -1.25 20.70
C THR A 111 -9.37 -2.66 21.23
N ASN A 112 -9.78 -3.71 20.51
CA ASN A 112 -9.51 -5.09 20.93
C ASN A 112 -8.03 -5.46 20.82
N PHE A 113 -7.33 -4.91 19.82
CA PHE A 113 -5.89 -5.05 19.71
C PHE A 113 -5.22 -4.37 20.91
N ASN A 114 -5.56 -3.11 21.16
CA ASN A 114 -5.00 -2.32 22.26
C ASN A 114 -5.19 -2.95 23.63
N ALA A 115 -6.35 -3.58 23.88
CA ALA A 115 -6.64 -4.24 25.14
C ALA A 115 -5.72 -5.45 25.43
N GLN A 116 -5.04 -5.98 24.42
CA GLN A 116 -4.16 -7.15 24.52
C GLN A 116 -2.67 -6.80 24.42
N ILE A 117 -2.33 -5.51 24.28
CA ILE A 117 -0.95 -5.04 24.23
C ILE A 117 -0.46 -4.65 25.63
N SER A 118 0.73 -5.12 26.00
CA SER A 118 1.35 -4.85 27.30
C SER A 118 2.06 -3.50 27.36
N GLU A 119 2.54 -3.05 26.21
CA GLU A 119 3.33 -1.85 26.02
C GLU A 119 2.48 -0.59 26.20
N ARG A 120 3.08 0.46 26.76
CA ARG A 120 2.39 1.72 26.98
C ARG A 120 2.13 2.44 25.66
N ARG A 121 0.93 3.04 25.53
CA ARG A 121 0.62 3.96 24.44
C ARG A 121 1.62 5.10 24.35
N ALA A 122 2.08 5.34 23.13
CA ALA A 122 3.06 6.37 22.78
C ALA A 122 2.51 7.26 21.66
N ASN A 123 3.06 8.47 21.57
CA ASN A 123 2.76 9.39 20.48
C ASN A 123 4.04 9.62 19.67
N PHE A 124 4.02 9.18 18.41
CA PHE A 124 5.12 9.33 17.47
C PHE A 124 4.82 10.37 16.38
N SER A 125 3.80 11.22 16.53
CA SER A 125 3.42 12.22 15.53
C SER A 125 4.52 13.24 15.21
N GLY A 126 5.52 13.41 16.11
CA GLY A 126 6.70 14.23 15.87
C GLY A 126 7.82 13.57 15.07
N SER A 127 7.72 12.28 14.75
CA SER A 127 8.80 11.50 14.11
C SER A 127 8.82 11.61 12.58
N THR A 128 7.83 12.25 11.95
CA THR A 128 7.76 12.40 10.48
C THR A 128 7.92 13.85 10.04
N ARG A 129 8.85 14.10 9.11
CA ARG A 129 9.00 15.41 8.44
C ARG A 129 7.96 15.64 7.33
N SER A 130 7.12 14.64 7.06
CA SER A 130 6.27 14.54 5.86
C SER A 130 4.77 14.75 6.13
N GLY A 131 4.41 15.35 7.27
CA GLY A 131 3.01 15.58 7.69
C GLY A 131 2.61 14.76 8.91
N PRO A 132 1.31 14.82 9.30
CA PRO A 132 0.79 14.10 10.45
C PRO A 132 0.96 12.59 10.26
N PHE A 133 1.49 11.95 11.29
CA PHE A 133 1.67 10.50 11.31
C PHE A 133 0.31 9.79 11.32
N PRO A 134 0.05 8.83 10.41
CA PRO A 134 -1.31 8.37 10.12
C PRO A 134 -1.86 7.33 11.13
N PHE A 135 -1.01 6.76 12.00
CA PHE A 135 -1.44 5.71 12.94
C PHE A 135 -1.75 6.27 14.32
N GLU A 136 -2.94 5.95 14.82
CA GLU A 136 -3.43 6.41 16.13
C GLU A 136 -2.95 5.54 17.29
N TYR A 137 -2.83 4.23 17.07
CA TYR A 137 -2.49 3.24 18.08
C TYR A 137 -1.02 2.86 18.02
N CYS A 138 -0.20 3.57 18.78
CA CYS A 138 1.25 3.39 18.85
C CYS A 138 1.72 3.02 20.25
N TYR A 139 2.81 2.27 20.34
CA TYR A 139 3.34 1.69 21.58
C TYR A 139 4.86 1.88 21.65
N SER A 140 5.37 2.29 22.80
CA SER A 140 6.82 2.44 23.05
C SER A 140 7.44 1.15 23.53
N LEU A 141 8.60 0.80 22.99
CA LEU A 141 9.42 -0.30 23.50
C LEU A 141 10.34 0.19 24.61
N SER A 142 10.60 -0.68 25.58
CA SER A 142 11.65 -0.43 26.57
C SER A 142 13.03 -0.55 25.90
N PRO A 143 14.06 0.17 26.39
CA PRO A 143 15.40 0.15 25.78
C PRO A 143 16.02 -1.24 25.63
N ASP A 144 15.69 -2.19 26.51
CA ASP A 144 16.25 -3.55 26.50
C ASP A 144 15.26 -4.59 25.94
N GLN A 145 14.11 -4.15 25.42
CA GLN A 145 13.09 -5.06 24.93
C GLN A 145 13.46 -5.58 23.53
N THR A 146 13.64 -6.89 23.43
CA THR A 146 14.05 -7.57 22.19
C THR A 146 12.91 -8.32 21.51
N THR A 147 11.79 -8.52 22.20
CA THR A 147 10.63 -9.29 21.71
C THR A 147 9.34 -8.51 21.91
N VAL A 148 8.39 -8.71 21.01
CA VAL A 148 7.04 -8.14 21.08
C VAL A 148 6.04 -9.26 20.82
N GLU A 149 5.08 -9.41 21.72
CA GLU A 149 3.97 -10.34 21.55
C GLU A 149 2.76 -9.59 21.00
N LEU A 150 2.37 -9.92 19.77
CA LEU A 150 1.22 -9.30 19.11
C LEU A 150 0.05 -10.29 19.09
N PRO A 151 -1.19 -9.84 19.34
CA PRO A 151 -2.35 -10.71 19.17
C PRO A 151 -2.46 -11.15 17.70
N VAL A 152 -2.84 -12.41 17.49
CA VAL A 152 -3.08 -12.94 16.14
C VAL A 152 -4.33 -12.28 15.56
N VAL A 153 -4.23 -11.77 14.33
CA VAL A 153 -5.34 -11.12 13.65
C VAL A 153 -5.71 -11.88 12.39
N SER A 154 -7.00 -12.07 12.14
CA SER A 154 -7.50 -12.69 10.92
C SER A 154 -8.89 -12.18 10.56
N LEU A 155 -9.22 -12.27 9.27
CA LEU A 155 -10.54 -11.93 8.74
C LEU A 155 -11.20 -13.21 8.25
N THR A 156 -12.44 -13.46 8.65
CA THR A 156 -13.25 -14.54 8.09
C THR A 156 -13.99 -13.98 6.89
N THR A 157 -13.80 -14.55 5.71
CA THR A 157 -14.47 -14.10 4.49
C THR A 157 -15.82 -14.79 4.32
N ASN A 158 -16.61 -14.31 3.35
CA ASN A 158 -17.74 -15.09 2.88
C ASN A 158 -17.27 -16.48 2.40
N GLY A 159 -18.05 -17.53 2.71
CA GLY A 159 -17.62 -18.92 2.53
C GLY A 159 -16.82 -19.51 3.71
N GLY A 160 -16.46 -18.69 4.71
CA GLY A 160 -15.83 -19.16 5.96
C GLY A 160 -14.32 -19.35 5.90
N ALA A 161 -13.68 -19.07 4.76
CA ALA A 161 -12.23 -19.09 4.65
C ALA A 161 -11.60 -17.99 5.53
N VAL A 162 -10.43 -18.28 6.09
CA VAL A 162 -9.73 -17.37 7.00
C VAL A 162 -8.57 -16.70 6.26
N PHE A 163 -8.65 -15.38 6.13
CA PHE A 163 -7.60 -14.53 5.62
C PHE A 163 -6.68 -14.08 6.78
N PRO A 164 -5.42 -14.54 6.85
CA PRO A 164 -4.53 -14.17 7.94
C PRO A 164 -3.95 -12.76 7.76
N VAL A 165 -3.91 -11.97 8.84
CA VAL A 165 -3.21 -10.67 8.85
C VAL A 165 -1.81 -10.86 9.41
N THR A 166 -0.81 -10.75 8.55
CA THR A 166 0.58 -11.15 8.84
C THR A 166 1.51 -9.97 9.15
N SER A 167 1.16 -8.76 8.72
CA SER A 167 1.89 -7.52 9.01
C SER A 167 0.96 -6.45 9.59
N PRO A 168 0.41 -6.67 10.80
CA PRO A 168 -0.55 -5.77 11.43
C PRO A 168 0.08 -4.47 11.95
N VAL A 169 1.40 -4.38 12.07
CA VAL A 169 2.10 -3.25 12.70
C VAL A 169 3.16 -2.62 11.78
N TYR A 170 3.42 -1.35 12.01
CA TYR A 170 4.49 -0.57 11.39
C TYR A 170 5.55 -0.22 12.45
N PRO A 171 6.82 -0.63 12.28
CA PRO A 171 7.87 -0.35 13.24
C PRO A 171 8.32 1.12 13.19
N ILE A 172 8.60 1.70 14.36
CA ILE A 172 9.13 3.06 14.50
C ILE A 172 10.61 2.97 14.84
N ALA A 173 11.44 3.49 13.94
CA ALA A 173 12.88 3.56 14.13
C ALA A 173 13.29 5.00 14.48
N ALA A 174 14.27 5.14 15.38
CA ALA A 174 14.94 6.40 15.66
C ALA A 174 16.46 6.25 15.58
N GLN A 175 17.13 7.33 15.18
CA GLN A 175 18.58 7.41 15.22
C GLN A 175 19.02 7.84 16.62
N MET A 176 19.84 7.02 17.25
CA MET A 176 20.43 7.26 18.55
C MET A 176 21.65 8.20 18.43
N THR A 177 22.10 8.76 19.55
CA THR A 177 23.24 9.70 19.58
C THR A 177 24.57 9.08 19.11
N ASN A 178 24.72 7.77 19.24
CA ASN A 178 25.86 7.00 18.71
C ASN A 178 25.76 6.70 17.19
N GLY A 179 24.71 7.18 16.52
CA GLY A 179 24.45 6.96 15.09
C GLY A 179 23.67 5.68 14.77
N GLU A 180 23.42 4.82 15.76
CA GLU A 180 22.69 3.56 15.61
C GLU A 180 21.21 3.80 15.32
N ILE A 181 20.61 3.02 14.40
CA ILE A 181 19.17 3.02 14.17
C ILE A 181 18.55 1.93 15.04
N ARG A 182 17.66 2.31 15.95
CA ARG A 182 16.97 1.38 16.84
C ARG A 182 15.47 1.47 16.67
N ILE A 183 14.79 0.33 16.77
CA ILE A 183 13.32 0.31 16.87
C ILE A 183 12.96 0.75 18.28
N ILE A 184 12.24 1.86 18.39
CA ILE A 184 11.84 2.48 19.67
C ILE A 184 10.36 2.26 19.99
N GLY A 185 9.62 1.68 19.05
CA GLY A 185 8.18 1.53 19.13
C GLY A 185 7.61 0.88 17.89
N TYR A 186 6.30 0.71 17.89
CA TYR A 186 5.53 0.29 16.72
C TYR A 186 4.11 0.86 16.79
N CYS A 187 3.43 0.89 15.66
CA CYS A 187 2.04 1.32 15.59
C CYS A 187 1.20 0.31 14.83
N LEU A 188 -0.08 0.20 15.19
CA LEU A 188 -1.03 -0.59 14.43
C LEU A 188 -1.18 0.03 13.02
N ALA A 189 -0.87 -0.76 12.00
CA ALA A 189 -0.78 -0.34 10.61
C ALA A 189 -2.17 -0.34 9.93
N VAL A 190 -3.11 0.38 10.54
CA VAL A 190 -4.47 0.57 10.03
C VAL A 190 -4.84 2.03 10.15
N ILE A 191 -5.55 2.54 9.15
CA ILE A 191 -5.95 3.95 9.06
C ILE A 191 -7.46 4.00 9.07
N LYS A 192 -8.03 4.94 9.83
CA LYS A 192 -9.46 5.19 9.79
C LYS A 192 -9.80 5.79 8.43
N SER A 193 -10.72 5.15 7.71
CA SER A 193 -11.20 5.65 6.43
C SER A 193 -12.24 6.74 6.66
N ASP A 194 -12.11 7.85 5.94
CA ASP A 194 -13.17 8.84 5.76
C ASP A 194 -13.94 8.62 4.44
N LEU A 195 -13.51 7.62 3.66
CA LEU A 195 -14.14 7.22 2.40
C LEU A 195 -15.16 6.10 2.68
N PRO A 196 -16.25 6.01 1.90
CA PRO A 196 -17.29 4.98 2.08
C PRO A 196 -16.86 3.58 1.61
N ILE A 197 -15.56 3.30 1.62
CA ILE A 197 -14.95 2.03 1.23
C ILE A 197 -13.92 1.61 2.28
N ASP A 198 -13.90 0.31 2.58
CA ASP A 198 -12.80 -0.33 3.29
C ASP A 198 -11.81 -0.89 2.26
N ILE A 199 -10.53 -0.89 2.63
CA ILE A 199 -9.44 -1.32 1.77
C ILE A 199 -8.54 -2.27 2.55
N ILE A 200 -8.33 -3.46 2.01
CA ILE A 200 -7.26 -4.37 2.44
C ILE A 200 -6.02 -3.99 1.64
N GLY A 201 -5.08 -3.34 2.30
CA GLY A 201 -3.85 -2.87 1.70
C GLY A 201 -2.76 -3.94 1.67
N GLN A 202 -1.62 -3.57 1.09
CA GLN A 202 -0.43 -4.41 0.97
C GLN A 202 0.01 -5.02 2.32
N ASN A 203 -0.09 -4.27 3.42
CA ASN A 203 0.32 -4.75 4.73
C ASN A 203 -0.42 -6.03 5.17
N PHE A 204 -1.72 -6.15 4.87
CA PHE A 204 -2.48 -7.35 5.20
C PHE A 204 -2.22 -8.50 4.24
N MET A 205 -1.81 -8.20 2.99
CA MET A 205 -1.45 -9.19 1.97
C MET A 205 0.00 -9.70 2.06
N THR A 206 0.84 -9.10 2.90
CA THR A 206 2.28 -9.43 3.00
C THR A 206 2.51 -10.86 3.45
N GLY A 207 3.51 -11.56 2.91
CA GLY A 207 3.80 -12.97 3.22
C GLY A 207 2.76 -13.97 2.70
N LEU A 208 1.82 -13.52 1.87
CA LEU A 208 0.86 -14.34 1.16
C LEU A 208 1.12 -14.26 -0.35
N LYS A 209 0.87 -15.36 -1.06
CA LYS A 209 0.58 -15.31 -2.49
C LYS A 209 -0.91 -15.05 -2.63
N VAL A 210 -1.29 -13.85 -3.05
CA VAL A 210 -2.68 -13.44 -3.25
C VAL A 210 -3.01 -13.55 -4.74
N VAL A 211 -4.01 -14.36 -5.08
CA VAL A 211 -4.38 -14.73 -6.44
C VAL A 211 -5.69 -14.05 -6.82
N PHE A 212 -5.66 -13.20 -7.84
CA PHE A 212 -6.82 -12.54 -8.42
C PHE A 212 -7.30 -13.36 -9.62
N ASN A 213 -8.14 -14.37 -9.37
CA ASN A 213 -8.66 -15.23 -10.42
C ASN A 213 -9.95 -14.63 -11.00
N ARG A 214 -9.82 -13.91 -12.12
CA ARG A 214 -10.92 -13.16 -12.72
C ARG A 214 -11.85 -14.03 -13.56
N GLU A 215 -11.39 -15.21 -13.99
CA GLU A 215 -12.21 -16.19 -14.72
C GLU A 215 -13.21 -16.86 -13.78
N LYS A 216 -12.75 -17.26 -12.60
CA LYS A 216 -13.60 -17.84 -11.54
C LYS A 216 -14.27 -16.77 -10.67
N SER A 217 -13.86 -15.52 -10.80
CA SER A 217 -14.32 -14.40 -9.99
C SER A 217 -14.10 -14.61 -8.48
N VAL A 218 -12.89 -15.05 -8.12
CA VAL A 218 -12.47 -15.30 -6.73
C VAL A 218 -11.12 -14.66 -6.39
N LEU A 219 -10.95 -14.27 -5.13
CA LEU A 219 -9.66 -13.96 -4.54
C LEU A 219 -9.15 -15.20 -3.81
N GLY A 220 -8.00 -15.74 -4.21
CA GLY A 220 -7.31 -16.82 -3.55
C GLY A 220 -6.13 -16.33 -2.70
N TRP A 221 -5.75 -17.08 -1.67
CA TRP A 221 -4.52 -16.83 -0.93
C TRP A 221 -3.94 -18.09 -0.29
N GLN A 222 -2.62 -18.07 -0.14
CA GLN A 222 -1.87 -19.02 0.68
C GLN A 222 -0.63 -18.35 1.26
N LYS A 223 -0.14 -18.84 2.41
CA LYS A 223 1.18 -18.44 2.92
C LYS A 223 2.24 -18.84 1.89
N PHE A 224 3.10 -17.92 1.52
CA PHE A 224 4.07 -18.16 0.47
C PHE A 224 5.38 -17.40 0.73
N ASP A 225 6.48 -18.06 0.42
CA ASP A 225 7.80 -17.43 0.44
C ASP A 225 8.03 -16.78 -0.93
N CYS A 226 7.98 -15.45 -0.97
CA CYS A 226 8.04 -14.68 -2.21
C CYS A 226 9.34 -14.86 -3.01
N TYR A 227 10.37 -15.53 -2.47
CA TYR A 227 11.61 -15.85 -3.19
C TYR A 227 11.64 -17.26 -3.78
N LYS A 228 10.71 -18.14 -3.39
CA LYS A 228 10.58 -19.45 -4.05
C LYS A 228 10.15 -19.26 -5.49
N ASP A 229 10.94 -19.80 -6.41
CA ASP A 229 10.54 -19.91 -7.79
C ASP A 229 9.46 -21.00 -7.87
N GLU A 230 8.22 -20.63 -8.17
CA GLU A 230 7.26 -21.63 -8.60
C GLU A 230 7.73 -22.14 -9.95
N LYS A 231 8.24 -23.37 -9.98
CA LYS A 231 8.29 -24.12 -11.23
C LYS A 231 6.84 -24.21 -11.70
N MET A 232 6.47 -23.40 -12.70
CA MET A 232 5.26 -23.66 -13.46
C MET A 232 5.33 -25.14 -13.83
N THR A 233 4.36 -25.93 -13.36
CA THR A 233 4.22 -27.31 -13.82
C THR A 233 4.04 -27.23 -15.32
N ASP A 234 5.10 -27.60 -16.01
CA ASP A 234 5.19 -27.66 -17.45
C ASP A 234 4.25 -28.78 -17.88
N ASP A 235 2.99 -28.43 -18.13
CA ASP A 235 2.06 -29.31 -18.84
C ASP A 235 2.56 -29.39 -20.29
N GLY A 236 3.53 -30.29 -20.47
CA GLY A 236 3.99 -30.95 -21.69
C GLY A 236 3.54 -30.37 -23.03
N SER A 237 3.91 -29.14 -23.34
CA SER A 237 3.82 -28.62 -24.70
C SER A 237 5.03 -27.74 -24.97
N SER A 238 6.05 -28.38 -25.52
CA SER A 238 7.21 -27.73 -26.13
C SER A 238 6.75 -26.72 -27.18
N VAL A 239 6.65 -25.45 -26.81
CA VAL A 239 6.61 -24.36 -27.79
C VAL A 239 8.02 -23.80 -27.85
N GLY A 240 8.70 -24.12 -28.95
CA GLY A 240 10.09 -23.73 -29.18
C GLY A 240 10.30 -22.23 -29.06
N SER A 241 11.45 -21.86 -28.51
CA SER A 241 11.95 -20.49 -28.51
C SER A 241 11.96 -19.94 -29.95
N PRO A 242 11.42 -18.74 -30.23
CA PRO A 242 11.66 -18.11 -31.51
C PRO A 242 13.11 -17.61 -31.57
N SER A 243 13.87 -18.09 -32.54
CA SER A 243 15.14 -17.48 -32.96
C SER A 243 14.93 -16.01 -33.35
N PRO A 244 15.95 -15.15 -33.15
CA PRO A 244 15.88 -13.75 -33.51
C PRO A 244 15.97 -13.60 -35.03
N SER A 245 15.00 -12.92 -35.64
CA SER A 245 15.10 -12.45 -37.02
C SER A 245 15.10 -10.92 -37.06
N PRO A 246 15.76 -10.31 -38.07
CA PRO A 246 16.30 -8.96 -38.01
C PRO A 246 15.22 -7.90 -38.27
N GLY A 247 15.20 -6.85 -37.46
CA GLY A 247 14.26 -5.74 -37.63
C GLY A 247 14.64 -4.82 -38.81
N PRO A 248 13.66 -4.16 -39.47
CA PRO A 248 13.92 -2.98 -40.27
C PRO A 248 13.97 -1.74 -39.36
N THR A 249 15.08 -1.01 -39.48
CA THR A 249 15.33 0.28 -38.82
C THR A 249 14.42 1.38 -39.34
N THR A 250 13.77 2.11 -38.44
CA THR A 250 13.29 3.47 -38.69
C THR A 250 13.68 4.36 -37.52
N HIS A 251 14.58 5.31 -37.77
CA HIS A 251 14.96 6.36 -36.84
C HIS A 251 13.93 7.50 -36.92
N VAL A 252 13.40 7.93 -35.77
CA VAL A 252 12.63 9.18 -35.64
C VAL A 252 13.28 10.03 -34.55
N PHE A 253 13.76 11.21 -34.93
CA PHE A 253 14.26 12.24 -34.02
C PHE A 253 13.07 13.08 -33.51
N PRO A 254 13.01 13.45 -32.22
CA PRO A 254 11.92 14.26 -31.70
C PRO A 254 12.15 15.74 -31.99
N GLN A 255 11.21 16.37 -32.69
CA GLN A 255 11.02 17.82 -32.68
C GLN A 255 9.87 18.21 -31.73
N PRO A 256 9.98 19.32 -30.98
CA PRO A 256 8.96 19.75 -30.03
C PRO A 256 7.97 20.73 -30.66
N GLN A 257 6.68 20.45 -30.54
CA GLN A 257 5.54 21.38 -30.68
C GLN A 257 4.31 20.63 -30.18
N GLU A 258 3.29 21.23 -29.58
CA GLU A 258 3.03 22.55 -29.03
C GLU A 258 1.83 22.33 -28.11
N SER A 259 1.68 23.18 -27.11
CA SER A 259 0.57 23.14 -26.15
C SER A 259 -0.78 23.33 -26.83
N ASP A 260 -1.71 22.41 -26.63
CA ASP A 260 -3.14 22.72 -26.64
C ASP A 260 -3.86 21.95 -25.52
N SER A 261 -4.43 22.71 -24.59
CA SER A 261 -5.42 22.22 -23.62
C SER A 261 -6.80 22.38 -24.23
N PRO A 262 -7.73 21.45 -23.94
CA PRO A 262 -9.01 21.92 -23.41
C PRO A 262 -9.31 21.32 -22.05
N ALA A 263 -9.85 22.19 -21.21
CA ALA A 263 -10.30 21.95 -19.86
C ALA A 263 -11.47 20.95 -19.78
N GLY A 264 -11.56 20.27 -18.64
CA GLY A 264 -12.81 19.68 -18.15
C GLY A 264 -12.79 18.17 -17.99
N ARG A 265 -12.14 17.68 -16.93
CA ARG A 265 -12.52 16.42 -16.26
C ARG A 265 -12.21 16.53 -14.77
N THR A 266 -13.20 16.15 -13.98
CA THR A 266 -13.21 16.08 -12.52
C THR A 266 -12.10 15.17 -11.98
N PRO A 267 -11.49 15.45 -10.80
CA PRO A 267 -10.46 14.60 -10.23
C PRO A 267 -11.06 13.28 -9.74
N ILE A 268 -10.48 12.16 -10.17
CA ILE A 268 -10.69 10.83 -9.60
C ILE A 268 -9.96 10.78 -8.25
N PRO A 269 -10.63 10.52 -7.11
CA PRO A 269 -9.96 10.37 -5.83
C PRO A 269 -9.31 8.98 -5.77
N GLY A 270 -7.98 8.93 -5.65
CA GLY A 270 -7.24 7.65 -5.56
C GLY A 270 -5.73 7.75 -5.67
N ALA A 271 -5.17 8.89 -6.06
CA ALA A 271 -3.73 9.14 -5.96
C ALA A 271 -3.45 10.13 -4.81
N ALA A 272 -2.56 9.77 -3.90
CA ALA A 272 -2.05 10.69 -2.90
C ALA A 272 -1.46 11.95 -3.58
N PRO A 273 -1.65 13.17 -3.02
CA PRO A 273 -1.09 14.38 -3.62
C PRO A 273 0.44 14.34 -3.54
N VAL A 274 1.11 14.46 -4.68
CA VAL A 274 2.55 14.74 -4.74
C VAL A 274 2.77 16.25 -4.51
N PRO A 275 3.76 16.69 -3.70
CA PRO A 275 4.05 18.10 -3.56
C PRO A 275 4.53 18.66 -4.92
N ARG A 276 3.76 19.60 -5.49
CA ARG A 276 4.26 20.43 -6.60
C ARG A 276 5.29 21.40 -6.05
N SER A 277 6.54 21.29 -6.50
CA SER A 277 7.52 22.37 -6.36
C SER A 277 7.08 23.54 -7.23
N SER A 278 6.81 24.69 -6.61
CA SER A 278 6.62 25.96 -7.29
C SER A 278 7.94 26.40 -7.93
N SER A 279 8.02 26.33 -9.25
CA SER A 279 9.06 26.99 -10.04
C SER A 279 8.76 28.50 -10.08
N ALA A 280 9.51 29.28 -9.30
CA ALA A 280 9.54 30.73 -9.47
C ALA A 280 10.26 31.07 -10.77
N ALA A 281 9.55 31.76 -11.67
CA ALA A 281 10.09 32.28 -12.91
C ALA A 281 11.17 33.35 -12.62
N ALA A 282 12.34 33.19 -13.22
CA ALA A 282 13.38 34.20 -13.26
C ALA A 282 13.15 35.13 -14.46
N GLY A 283 13.06 36.43 -14.20
CA GLY A 283 13.06 37.46 -15.24
C GLY A 283 13.38 38.84 -14.67
N GLY A 284 14.43 39.47 -15.20
CA GLY A 284 14.55 40.94 -15.25
C GLY A 284 15.44 41.62 -14.20
N ARG A 285 16.61 42.12 -14.66
CA ARG A 285 17.50 43.07 -13.97
C ARG A 285 16.88 44.47 -13.87
N ALA A 286 17.09 45.20 -12.76
CA ALA A 286 17.55 46.60 -12.72
C ALA A 286 17.71 47.17 -11.28
N GLY A 287 18.91 47.67 -10.95
CA GLY A 287 19.16 49.02 -10.40
C GLY A 287 18.80 49.44 -8.96
N PHE A 288 19.87 49.86 -8.23
CA PHE A 288 19.97 50.94 -7.23
C PHE A 288 19.76 50.72 -5.69
N ARG A 289 20.92 50.71 -4.99
CA ARG A 289 21.41 51.48 -3.81
C ARG A 289 20.57 51.75 -2.52
N LEU A 290 21.17 51.29 -1.41
CA LEU A 290 21.52 51.96 -0.11
C LEU A 290 20.46 52.52 0.86
N LEU A 291 20.47 51.98 2.10
CA LEU A 291 20.65 52.63 3.45
C LEU A 291 19.96 51.75 4.53
N SER A 292 20.71 51.13 5.44
CA SER A 292 21.05 51.62 6.81
C SER A 292 19.85 51.75 7.76
N SER A 293 19.76 50.86 8.76
CA SER A 293 19.67 51.25 10.18
C SER A 293 19.73 50.05 11.14
N MET A 294 20.45 50.29 12.23
CA MET A 294 20.66 49.44 13.41
C MET A 294 19.37 49.23 14.21
N ALA A 295 19.30 48.12 14.96
CA ALA A 295 19.28 48.15 16.43
C ALA A 295 19.25 46.74 17.04
N LEU A 296 20.24 46.48 17.90
CA LEU A 296 20.26 45.46 18.95
C LEU A 296 19.24 45.82 20.04
N LEU A 297 18.58 44.84 20.64
CA LEU A 297 18.30 44.82 22.10
C LEU A 297 17.97 43.39 22.58
N LEU A 298 18.63 43.04 23.68
CA LEU A 298 18.62 41.77 24.42
C LEU A 298 17.59 41.79 25.57
N LEU A 299 17.37 40.59 26.12
CA LEU A 299 16.81 40.25 27.45
C LEU A 299 15.31 40.48 27.65
N ALA A 300 14.56 39.74 28.48
CA ALA A 300 14.66 38.45 29.14
C ALA A 300 13.32 38.26 29.90
N ALA A 301 13.03 37.00 30.26
CA ALA A 301 12.28 36.59 31.46
C ALA A 301 10.74 36.79 31.55
N ALA A 302 10.08 35.63 31.56
CA ALA A 302 9.28 35.07 32.68
C ALA A 302 7.80 35.46 32.91
N ALA A 303 7.07 34.40 33.29
CA ALA A 303 5.80 34.35 34.04
C ALA A 303 4.53 34.77 33.27
N ALA A 304 3.33 34.23 33.49
CA ALA A 304 2.81 33.04 34.15
C ALA A 304 1.28 33.03 33.87
N ALA A 305 0.72 31.83 33.71
CA ALA A 305 -0.61 31.40 34.18
C ALA A 305 -1.95 31.97 33.61
N VAL A 306 -2.92 31.02 33.55
CA VAL A 306 -4.40 31.11 33.58
C VAL A 306 -5.07 31.68 32.30
N PHE A 307 -6.02 31.05 31.60
CA PHE A 307 -6.95 29.92 31.81
C PHE A 307 -6.86 28.91 30.67
#